data_AF-A0A4C2EAI5-F1
#
_entry.id   AF-A0A4C2EAI5-F1
#
_cell.length_a   1.000
_cell.length_b   1.000
_cell.length_c   1.000
_cell.angle_alpha   90.00
_cell.angle_beta   90.00
_cell.angle_gamma   90.00
#
_symmetry.space_group_name_H-M   'P 1'
#
loop_
_entity.id
_entity.type
_entity.pdbx_description
1 polymer ?
#
loop_
_entity_poly.entity_id
_entity_poly.type
_entity_poly.pdbx_seq_one_letter_code
_entity_poly.pdbx_strand_id
1 'polypeptide(L)'
;MDFTSDSRAGSQSVPPQEDVPGSSSSSGGGSQLSPEHERVLRLQDVKASLLAKRNALVKEIETLQSKELPIEYRRTALLDLAELVPASDGETRTSVGFQDGYTAVQEELKYKHDCLPLLNMDLRLSYLQETYPYASLVLVDSSNLHVEFTRRADDHFRLILQLPQGPAVLSNNVRWPLRKLENCSNPTTILQGCYEFDRLRCRRDEVFQQVWSSLQSKGVFYRISGSLLSLWRNDLLLQLRFEIEIEGLFPRTHLNARLFKNEIPLSSPDNMALYKVY
;
A
#
# COMPACT_ATOMS: atom_id res chain seq x y z
N MET A 1 24.57 20.78 30.21
CA MET A 1 24.29 21.79 29.18
C MET A 1 23.12 22.60 29.69
N ASP A 2 23.46 23.75 30.25
CA ASP A 2 22.55 24.81 30.68
C ASP A 2 21.98 25.55 29.47
N PHE A 3 20.70 25.91 29.50
CA PHE A 3 20.28 27.31 29.35
C PHE A 3 18.90 27.49 29.98
N THR A 4 18.89 28.25 31.07
CA THR A 4 17.80 28.63 31.96
C THR A 4 16.93 29.76 31.39
N SER A 5 15.66 29.76 31.82
CA SER A 5 14.90 30.90 32.40
C SER A 5 14.61 32.14 31.53
N ASP A 6 13.31 32.43 31.30
CA ASP A 6 12.43 33.33 32.08
C ASP A 6 12.54 34.83 31.73
N SER A 7 11.40 35.42 31.35
CA SER A 7 10.69 36.46 32.14
C SER A 7 10.04 37.55 31.31
N ARG A 8 8.72 37.68 31.56
CA ARG A 8 7.95 38.92 31.79
C ARG A 8 8.00 40.03 30.73
N ALA A 9 6.84 40.23 30.10
CA ALA A 9 6.34 41.57 29.82
C ALA A 9 4.89 41.66 30.31
N GLY A 10 4.72 42.30 31.47
CA GLY A 10 3.46 42.94 31.84
C GLY A 10 3.51 44.42 31.50
N SER A 11 2.32 45.05 31.51
CA SER A 11 2.03 46.49 31.50
C SER A 11 1.56 47.08 30.17
N GLN A 12 0.23 47.15 30.04
CA GLN A 12 -0.59 48.34 29.77
C GLN A 12 0.05 49.56 29.08
N SER A 13 -0.55 50.00 27.96
CA SER A 13 -1.20 51.34 27.80
C SER A 13 -1.56 51.58 26.32
N VAL A 14 -2.85 51.71 25.98
CA VAL A 14 -3.54 52.92 25.47
C VAL A 14 -3.03 53.44 24.10
N PRO A 15 -3.93 53.66 23.10
CA PRO A 15 -3.55 54.05 21.73
C PRO A 15 -3.36 55.56 21.58
N PRO A 16 -2.65 56.05 20.53
CA PRO A 16 -2.83 57.42 20.06
C PRO A 16 -3.51 57.48 18.69
N GLN A 17 -4.45 58.42 18.64
CA GLN A 17 -5.22 58.90 17.48
C GLN A 17 -4.32 59.49 16.39
N GLU A 18 -4.77 59.34 15.14
CA GLU A 18 -4.46 60.24 14.04
C GLU A 18 -5.11 61.61 14.31
N ASP A 19 -4.39 62.72 14.06
CA ASP A 19 -4.80 63.74 13.07
C ASP A 19 -3.98 65.06 13.08
N VAL A 20 -3.24 65.25 11.98
CA VAL A 20 -3.01 66.48 11.16
C VAL A 20 -2.29 67.74 11.78
N PRO A 21 -1.95 68.80 11.00
CA PRO A 21 -0.59 69.10 10.49
C PRO A 21 -0.04 70.47 10.94
N GLY A 22 1.22 70.78 10.61
CA GLY A 22 1.74 72.13 10.81
C GLY A 22 3.13 72.39 10.24
N SER A 23 3.15 72.86 8.99
CA SER A 23 4.11 73.77 8.37
C SER A 23 5.27 74.35 9.23
N SER A 24 6.51 74.23 8.75
CA SER A 24 7.28 75.32 8.09
C SER A 24 8.80 75.26 8.32
N SER A 25 9.55 75.45 7.21
CA SER A 25 10.92 76.02 7.13
C SER A 25 12.07 75.25 7.82
N SER A 26 13.27 75.04 7.27
CA SER A 26 14.04 75.79 6.29
C SER A 26 15.29 74.98 5.87
N SER A 27 15.72 75.22 4.64
CA SER A 27 17.10 75.21 4.12
C SER A 27 18.09 74.09 4.47
N GLY A 28 18.55 73.42 3.41
CA GLY A 28 19.99 73.43 3.09
C GLY A 28 20.73 72.11 3.20
N GLY A 29 20.88 71.44 2.06
CA GLY A 29 22.16 70.79 1.69
C GLY A 29 22.44 69.40 2.25
N GLY A 30 22.39 68.41 1.36
CA GLY A 30 23.00 67.09 1.56
C GLY A 30 21.98 66.01 1.90
N SER A 31 21.35 65.41 0.89
CA SER A 31 20.51 64.23 1.07
C SER A 31 21.39 63.00 1.34
N GLN A 32 22.05 62.98 2.50
CA GLN A 32 22.53 61.75 3.12
C GLN A 32 21.29 61.10 3.75
N LEU A 33 20.79 60.03 3.12
CA LEU A 33 19.75 59.20 3.71
C LEU A 33 20.24 58.77 5.09
N SER A 34 19.44 59.02 6.13
CA SER A 34 19.77 58.59 7.48
C SER A 34 20.02 57.06 7.47
N PRO A 35 20.98 56.56 8.27
CA PRO A 35 21.34 55.13 8.26
C PRO A 35 20.17 54.20 8.57
N GLU A 36 19.11 54.72 9.19
CA GLU A 36 17.85 54.01 9.42
C GLU A 36 17.02 53.87 8.14
N HIS A 37 16.95 54.92 7.32
CA HIS A 37 16.26 54.85 6.03
C HIS A 37 16.96 53.89 5.06
N GLU A 38 18.30 53.83 5.09
CA GLU A 38 19.05 52.87 4.28
C GLU A 38 18.79 51.42 4.72
N ARG A 39 18.65 51.17 6.04
CA ARG A 39 18.27 49.84 6.56
C ARG A 39 16.85 49.45 6.17
N VAL A 40 15.90 50.37 6.24
CA VAL A 40 14.51 50.11 5.82
C VAL A 40 14.46 49.77 4.34
N LEU A 41 15.23 50.47 3.51
CA LEU A 41 15.32 50.20 2.07
C LEU A 41 15.90 48.81 1.80
N ARG A 42 16.99 48.43 2.47
CA ARG A 42 17.55 47.07 2.38
C ARG A 42 16.56 45.99 2.83
N LEU A 43 15.78 46.24 3.88
CA LEU A 43 14.76 45.30 4.34
C LEU A 43 13.59 45.19 3.36
N GLN A 44 13.22 46.28 2.67
CA GLN A 44 12.24 46.25 1.60
C GLN A 44 12.75 45.46 0.38
N ASP A 45 14.01 45.63 -0.01
CA ASP A 45 14.63 44.85 -1.09
C ASP A 45 14.71 43.35 -0.76
N VAL A 46 15.06 43.02 0.49
CA VAL A 46 15.07 41.62 0.96
C VAL A 46 13.66 41.04 0.98
N LYS A 47 12.66 41.81 1.45
CA LYS A 47 11.25 41.40 1.41
C LYS A 47 10.78 41.17 -0.03
N ALA A 48 11.11 42.06 -0.95
CA ALA A 48 10.77 41.91 -2.37
C ALA A 48 11.44 40.68 -3.00
N SER A 49 12.72 40.44 -2.67
CA SER A 49 13.45 39.24 -3.10
C SER A 49 12.82 37.95 -2.58
N LEU A 50 12.41 37.91 -1.31
CA LEU A 50 11.77 36.75 -0.71
C LEU A 50 10.36 36.50 -1.27
N LEU A 51 9.59 37.57 -1.53
CA LEU A 51 8.29 37.45 -2.19
C LEU A 51 8.44 36.96 -3.64
N ALA A 52 9.46 37.43 -4.36
CA ALA A 52 9.76 36.92 -5.70
C ALA A 52 10.14 35.43 -5.67
N LYS A 53 10.97 34.99 -4.71
CA LYS A 53 11.31 33.57 -4.51
C LYS A 53 10.09 32.73 -4.15
N ARG A 54 9.24 33.19 -3.23
CA ARG A 54 7.98 32.52 -2.88
C ARG A 54 7.10 32.35 -4.12
N ASN A 55 6.90 33.43 -4.89
CA ASN A 55 6.03 33.40 -6.06
C ASN A 55 6.60 32.51 -7.18
N ALA A 56 7.93 32.43 -7.31
CA ALA A 56 8.59 31.51 -8.24
C ALA A 56 8.37 30.04 -7.82
N LEU A 57 8.54 29.71 -6.53
CA LEU A 57 8.31 28.37 -6.01
C LEU A 57 6.83 27.96 -6.10
N VAL A 58 5.89 28.87 -5.86
CA VAL A 58 4.46 28.60 -6.03
C VAL A 58 4.14 28.25 -7.47
N LYS A 59 4.69 29.01 -8.43
CA LYS A 59 4.54 28.69 -9.86
C LYS A 59 5.18 27.35 -10.23
N GLU A 60 6.33 27.03 -9.64
CA GLU A 60 6.99 25.74 -9.85
C GLU A 60 6.11 24.58 -9.34
N ILE A 61 5.52 24.72 -8.15
CA ILE A 61 4.56 23.75 -7.59
C ILE A 61 3.35 23.59 -8.51
N GLU A 62 2.75 24.68 -8.99
CA GLU A 62 1.62 24.63 -9.93
C GLU A 62 2.01 23.94 -11.25
N THR A 63 3.23 24.16 -11.75
CA THR A 63 3.72 23.51 -12.97
C THR A 63 4.02 22.01 -12.78
N LEU A 64 4.42 21.60 -11.57
CA LEU A 64 4.65 20.19 -11.24
C LEU A 64 3.32 19.46 -11.03
N GLN A 65 2.38 20.07 -10.32
CA GLN A 65 1.02 19.55 -10.11
C GLN A 65 0.24 19.38 -11.43
N SER A 66 0.47 20.25 -12.42
CA SER A 66 -0.15 20.13 -13.74
C SER A 66 0.53 19.12 -14.68
N LYS A 67 1.76 18.68 -14.36
CA LYS A 67 2.50 17.66 -15.14
C LYS A 67 2.32 16.24 -14.61
N GLU A 68 1.91 16.08 -13.36
CA GLU A 68 1.61 14.76 -12.79
C GLU A 68 0.18 14.34 -13.20
N LEU A 69 0.07 13.26 -13.97
CA LEU A 69 -1.16 12.47 -14.06
C LEU A 69 -1.56 12.04 -12.64
N PRO A 70 -2.87 11.92 -12.32
CA PRO A 70 -3.29 11.57 -10.97
C PRO A 70 -2.77 10.18 -10.62
N ILE A 71 -1.64 10.15 -9.93
CA ILE A 71 -1.19 8.98 -9.20
C ILE A 71 -2.23 8.84 -8.10
N GLU A 72 -3.12 7.86 -8.25
CA GLU A 72 -3.94 7.34 -7.16
C GLU A 72 -2.97 6.83 -6.08
N TYR A 73 -2.52 7.75 -5.23
CA TYR A 73 -2.04 7.38 -3.92
C TYR A 73 -3.25 6.77 -3.24
N ARG A 74 -3.32 5.44 -3.19
CA ARG A 74 -4.18 4.74 -2.22
C ARG A 74 -3.84 5.34 -0.88
N ARG A 75 -4.70 6.24 -0.40
CA ARG A 75 -4.55 6.91 0.88
C ARG A 75 -4.37 5.82 1.90
N THR A 76 -3.18 5.76 2.50
CA THR A 76 -2.98 4.90 3.65
C THR A 76 -3.90 5.42 4.74
N ALA A 77 -4.77 4.55 5.26
CA ALA A 77 -5.84 4.85 6.20
C ALA A 77 -5.50 5.79 7.37
N LEU A 78 -4.23 5.88 7.79
CA LEU A 78 -3.78 6.82 8.82
C LEU A 78 -4.00 8.29 8.44
N LEU A 79 -3.98 8.63 7.15
CA LEU A 79 -4.27 9.99 6.68
C LEU A 79 -5.78 10.28 6.62
N ASP A 80 -6.61 9.29 6.25
CA ASP A 80 -8.07 9.43 6.27
C ASP A 80 -8.64 9.50 7.70
N LEU A 81 -8.00 8.82 8.68
CA LEU A 81 -8.40 8.90 10.09
C LEU A 81 -8.17 10.30 10.69
N ALA A 82 -7.20 11.06 10.17
CA ALA A 82 -6.96 12.44 10.60
C ALA A 82 -8.03 13.42 10.08
N GLU A 83 -8.69 13.10 8.97
CA GLU A 83 -9.81 13.90 8.41
C GLU A 83 -11.15 13.62 9.13
N LEU A 84 -11.27 12.49 9.84
CA LEU A 84 -12.48 12.09 10.57
C LEU A 84 -12.62 12.70 11.98
N VAL A 85 -11.62 13.45 12.44
CA VAL A 85 -11.73 14.22 13.69
C VAL A 85 -12.33 15.58 13.33
N PRO A 86 -13.64 15.83 13.56
CA PRO A 86 -14.14 17.19 13.45
C PRO A 86 -13.33 18.07 14.39
N ALA A 87 -12.88 19.22 13.90
CA ALA A 87 -12.40 20.30 14.74
C ALA A 87 -13.58 20.79 15.59
N SER A 88 -13.91 20.07 16.67
CA SER A 88 -14.97 20.48 17.59
C SER A 88 -14.37 21.44 18.61
N ASP A 89 -14.72 22.71 18.45
CA ASP A 89 -14.86 23.62 19.57
C ASP A 89 -15.78 22.98 20.64
N GLY A 90 -15.38 23.08 21.91
CA GLY A 90 -16.31 23.01 23.05
C GLY A 90 -16.31 21.74 23.90
N GLU A 91 -15.88 21.93 25.15
CA GLU A 91 -16.21 21.15 26.36
C GLU A 91 -15.62 19.74 26.51
N THR A 92 -14.36 19.69 26.99
CA THR A 92 -13.78 18.53 27.69
C THR A 92 -14.46 18.32 29.05
N ARG A 93 -15.58 17.58 29.06
CA ARG A 93 -15.99 16.86 30.26
C ARG A 93 -15.10 15.62 30.38
N THR A 94 -14.25 15.60 31.41
CA THR A 94 -13.41 14.47 31.81
C THR A 94 -14.28 13.34 32.39
N SER A 95 -15.03 12.65 31.54
CA SER A 95 -15.47 11.29 31.85
C SER A 95 -14.40 10.34 31.35
N VAL A 96 -13.84 9.52 32.23
CA VAL A 96 -12.99 8.38 31.84
C VAL A 96 -13.88 7.46 31.00
N GLY A 97 -13.79 7.57 29.68
CA GLY A 97 -14.55 6.74 28.76
C GLY A 97 -14.06 5.31 28.84
N PHE A 98 -14.95 4.37 29.09
CA PHE A 98 -14.66 2.95 28.92
C PHE A 98 -14.70 2.65 27.42
N GLN A 99 -13.54 2.31 26.84
CA GLN A 99 -13.44 1.88 25.45
C GLN A 99 -13.65 0.36 25.37
N ASP A 100 -14.44 -0.09 24.41
CA ASP A 100 -14.70 -1.51 24.14
C ASP A 100 -14.62 -1.77 22.63
N GLY A 101 -14.63 -3.03 22.20
CA GLY A 101 -14.54 -3.42 20.79
C GLY A 101 -15.68 -2.91 19.90
N TYR A 102 -16.76 -2.41 20.50
CA TYR A 102 -17.95 -1.88 19.81
C TYR A 102 -18.03 -0.35 19.78
N THR A 103 -17.07 0.38 20.35
CA THR A 103 -17.11 1.86 20.35
C THR A 103 -16.86 2.43 18.96
N ALA A 104 -17.57 3.51 18.61
CA ALA A 104 -17.40 4.19 17.33
C ALA A 104 -15.96 4.75 17.17
N VAL A 105 -15.44 4.72 15.96
CA VAL A 105 -14.04 5.12 15.67
C VAL A 105 -13.76 6.56 16.12
N GLN A 106 -14.71 7.48 15.92
CA GLN A 106 -14.55 8.89 16.31
C GLN A 106 -14.44 9.05 17.84
N GLU A 107 -15.14 8.22 18.61
CA GLU A 107 -15.07 8.24 20.06
C GLU A 107 -13.77 7.59 20.55
N GLU A 108 -13.34 6.50 19.90
CA GLU A 108 -12.07 5.85 20.20
C GLU A 108 -10.88 6.80 19.97
N LEU A 109 -10.88 7.52 18.84
CA LEU A 109 -9.81 8.47 18.48
C LEU A 109 -9.67 9.63 19.47
N LYS A 110 -10.75 10.08 20.12
CA LYS A 110 -10.71 11.18 21.10
C LYS A 110 -9.86 10.85 22.32
N TYR A 111 -9.87 9.58 22.74
CA TYR A 111 -9.13 9.10 23.92
C TYR A 111 -7.90 8.26 23.54
N LYS A 112 -7.55 8.20 22.26
CA LYS A 112 -6.38 7.47 21.75
C LYS A 112 -5.11 8.27 22.00
N HIS A 113 -4.52 8.06 23.17
CA HIS A 113 -3.24 8.67 23.57
C HIS A 113 -2.07 7.69 23.48
N ASP A 114 -2.33 6.42 23.16
CA ASP A 114 -1.36 5.34 23.08
C ASP A 114 -1.04 4.94 21.62
N CYS A 115 0.01 4.13 21.46
CA CYS A 115 0.41 3.58 20.17
C CYS A 115 -0.16 2.17 19.93
N LEU A 116 -1.20 1.76 20.67
CA LEU A 116 -1.83 0.45 20.47
C LEU A 116 -2.74 0.48 19.23
N PRO A 117 -2.95 -0.67 18.55
CA PRO A 117 -3.94 -0.77 17.48
C PRO A 117 -5.33 -0.33 17.95
N LEU A 118 -6.15 0.19 17.04
CA LEU A 118 -7.54 0.50 17.36
C LEU A 118 -8.26 -0.76 17.85
N LEU A 119 -9.13 -0.62 18.85
CA LEU A 119 -9.90 -1.68 19.46
C LEU A 119 -11.19 -1.96 18.70
N ASN A 120 -11.74 -0.98 17.97
CA ASN A 120 -12.92 -1.15 17.14
C ASN A 120 -12.82 -2.41 16.25
N MET A 121 -13.65 -3.41 16.54
CA MET A 121 -13.56 -4.73 15.94
C MET A 121 -14.05 -4.74 14.49
N ASP A 122 -15.03 -3.91 14.15
CA ASP A 122 -15.57 -3.82 12.79
C ASP A 122 -14.53 -3.28 11.82
N LEU A 123 -13.82 -2.23 12.22
CA LEU A 123 -12.72 -1.64 11.45
C LEU A 123 -11.57 -2.63 11.30
N ARG A 124 -11.19 -3.34 12.38
CA ARG A 124 -10.16 -4.37 12.30
C ARG A 124 -10.56 -5.52 11.38
N LEU A 125 -11.81 -5.96 11.44
CA LEU A 125 -12.34 -7.01 10.57
C LEU A 125 -12.33 -6.56 9.11
N SER A 126 -12.73 -5.32 8.84
CA SER A 126 -12.66 -4.71 7.50
C SER A 126 -11.23 -4.73 6.95
N TYR A 127 -10.23 -4.28 7.73
CA TYR A 127 -8.83 -4.36 7.29
C TYR A 127 -8.35 -5.79 7.04
N LEU A 128 -8.74 -6.74 7.90
CA LEU A 128 -8.37 -8.14 7.72
C LEU A 128 -9.00 -8.74 6.45
N GLN A 129 -10.26 -8.39 6.16
CA GLN A 129 -10.93 -8.80 4.92
C GLN A 129 -10.28 -8.18 3.69
N GLU A 130 -9.90 -6.90 3.74
CA GLU A 130 -9.19 -6.22 2.66
C GLU A 130 -7.78 -6.78 2.42
N THR A 131 -7.11 -7.25 3.48
CA THR A 131 -5.78 -7.88 3.38
C THR A 131 -5.85 -9.23 2.67
N TYR A 132 -6.96 -9.97 2.85
CA TYR A 132 -7.17 -11.30 2.27
C TYR A 132 -8.46 -11.36 1.41
N PRO A 133 -8.55 -10.59 0.31
CA PRO A 133 -9.81 -10.37 -0.41
C PRO A 133 -10.36 -11.60 -1.14
N TYR A 134 -9.54 -12.64 -1.31
CA TYR A 134 -9.89 -13.88 -2.01
C TYR A 134 -9.95 -15.10 -1.08
N ALA A 135 -9.99 -14.87 0.23
CA ALA A 135 -10.14 -15.93 1.23
C ALA A 135 -11.33 -15.60 2.13
N SER A 136 -12.36 -16.43 2.09
CA SER A 136 -13.49 -16.37 3.01
C SER A 136 -13.27 -17.35 4.15
N LEU A 137 -13.22 -16.85 5.39
CA LEU A 137 -13.03 -17.67 6.58
C LEU A 137 -14.34 -17.69 7.39
N VAL A 138 -14.86 -18.89 7.62
CA VAL A 138 -16.07 -19.11 8.41
C VAL A 138 -15.76 -20.12 9.51
N LEU A 139 -15.91 -19.69 10.77
CA LEU A 139 -15.85 -20.59 11.90
C LEU A 139 -17.22 -21.26 12.05
N VAL A 140 -17.30 -22.58 11.83
CA VAL A 140 -18.56 -23.35 11.97
C VAL A 140 -18.79 -23.70 13.42
N ASP A 141 -17.75 -24.20 14.08
CA ASP A 141 -17.72 -24.52 15.51
C ASP A 141 -16.42 -24.00 16.12
N SER A 142 -16.30 -24.00 17.45
CA SER A 142 -15.07 -23.60 18.15
C SER A 142 -13.79 -24.35 17.70
N SER A 143 -13.95 -25.52 17.08
CA SER A 143 -12.86 -26.35 16.56
C SER A 143 -12.83 -26.46 15.03
N ASN A 144 -13.82 -25.98 14.28
CA ASN A 144 -13.94 -26.24 12.84
C ASN A 144 -13.89 -24.93 12.05
N LEU A 145 -12.78 -24.71 11.35
CA LEU A 145 -12.59 -23.56 10.46
C LEU A 145 -12.79 -23.99 9.01
N HIS A 146 -13.74 -23.37 8.33
CA HIS A 146 -13.96 -23.51 6.90
C HIS A 146 -13.34 -22.32 6.18
N VAL A 147 -12.52 -22.60 5.17
CA VAL A 147 -11.89 -21.57 4.35
C VAL A 147 -12.19 -21.84 2.89
N GLU A 148 -12.66 -20.81 2.18
CA GLU A 148 -12.93 -20.86 0.75
C GLU A 148 -12.03 -19.87 0.02
N PHE A 149 -11.28 -20.38 -0.96
CA PHE A 149 -10.34 -19.60 -1.78
C PHE A 149 -10.99 -19.34 -3.14
N THR A 150 -11.24 -18.06 -3.44
CA THR A 150 -12.09 -17.61 -4.55
C THR A 150 -11.36 -16.79 -5.60
N ARG A 151 -10.02 -16.76 -5.57
CA ARG A 151 -9.24 -15.94 -6.53
C ARG A 151 -9.50 -16.36 -7.98
N ARG A 152 -9.80 -17.64 -8.20
CA ARG A 152 -10.25 -18.18 -9.48
C ARG A 152 -11.75 -18.48 -9.43
N ALA A 153 -12.54 -17.68 -10.14
CA ALA A 153 -14.01 -17.81 -10.13
C ALA A 153 -14.48 -19.20 -10.59
N ASP A 154 -13.90 -19.73 -11.66
CA ASP A 154 -14.36 -20.99 -12.29
C ASP A 154 -13.89 -22.27 -11.57
N ASP A 155 -12.91 -22.16 -10.67
CA ASP A 155 -12.33 -23.32 -9.98
C ASP A 155 -11.80 -22.92 -8.59
N HIS A 156 -12.73 -22.43 -7.77
CA HIS A 156 -12.50 -22.19 -6.35
C HIS A 156 -12.29 -23.51 -5.60
N PHE A 157 -11.67 -23.44 -4.43
CA PHE A 157 -11.51 -24.62 -3.59
C PHE A 157 -11.69 -24.32 -2.11
N ARG A 158 -12.03 -25.36 -1.36
CA ARG A 158 -12.31 -25.30 0.07
C ARG A 158 -11.28 -26.10 0.87
N LEU A 159 -10.98 -25.58 2.05
CA LEU A 159 -10.18 -26.18 3.10
C LEU A 159 -11.05 -26.25 4.36
N ILE A 160 -11.15 -27.45 4.94
CA ILE A 160 -11.73 -27.66 6.27
C ILE A 160 -10.59 -27.99 7.22
N LEU A 161 -10.45 -27.19 8.27
CA LEU A 161 -9.37 -27.29 9.23
C LEU A 161 -9.92 -27.50 10.64
N GLN A 162 -9.49 -28.59 11.28
CA GLN A 162 -9.79 -28.83 12.68
C GLN A 162 -8.72 -28.18 13.56
N LEU A 163 -9.13 -27.29 14.47
CA LEU A 163 -8.26 -26.55 15.39
C LEU A 163 -8.26 -27.21 16.78
N PRO A 164 -7.17 -27.09 17.56
CA PRO A 164 -5.93 -26.34 17.27
C PRO A 164 -4.89 -27.10 16.41
N GLN A 165 -4.92 -28.43 16.38
CA GLN A 165 -3.95 -29.28 15.65
C GLN A 165 -4.64 -30.54 15.09
N GLY A 166 -5.72 -30.35 14.34
CA GLY A 166 -6.48 -31.43 13.73
C GLY A 166 -6.20 -31.59 12.23
N PRO A 167 -6.82 -32.60 11.60
CA PRO A 167 -6.66 -32.85 10.18
C PRO A 167 -7.13 -31.67 9.31
N ALA A 168 -6.43 -31.48 8.21
CA ALA A 168 -6.85 -30.60 7.12
C ALA A 168 -7.45 -31.44 5.99
N VAL A 169 -8.64 -31.06 5.52
CA VAL A 169 -9.32 -31.68 4.39
C VAL A 169 -9.41 -30.68 3.26
N LEU A 170 -8.76 -30.98 2.14
CA LEU A 170 -8.78 -30.16 0.94
C LEU A 170 -9.77 -30.68 -0.10
N SER A 171 -10.26 -29.77 -0.93
CA SER A 171 -11.08 -30.10 -2.09
C SER A 171 -10.28 -30.93 -3.12
N ASN A 172 -10.96 -31.86 -3.79
CA ASN A 172 -10.33 -32.83 -4.69
C ASN A 172 -9.56 -32.20 -5.87
N ASN A 173 -9.97 -31.02 -6.34
CA ASN A 173 -9.33 -30.29 -7.44
C ASN A 173 -7.89 -29.83 -7.12
N VAL A 174 -7.58 -29.57 -5.86
CA VAL A 174 -6.25 -29.09 -5.41
C VAL A 174 -5.54 -30.09 -4.49
N ARG A 175 -6.19 -31.20 -4.16
CA ARG A 175 -5.66 -32.18 -3.21
C ARG A 175 -4.31 -32.76 -3.63
N TRP A 176 -4.12 -33.05 -4.92
CA TRP A 176 -2.85 -33.61 -5.41
C TRP A 176 -1.66 -32.66 -5.24
N PRO A 177 -1.69 -31.41 -5.74
CA PRO A 177 -0.58 -30.47 -5.55
C PRO A 177 -0.39 -30.04 -4.09
N LEU A 178 -1.47 -29.99 -3.30
CA LEU A 178 -1.43 -29.54 -1.91
C LEU A 178 -1.29 -30.67 -0.88
N ARG A 179 -1.13 -31.94 -1.31
CA ARG A 179 -1.14 -33.12 -0.44
C ARG A 179 -0.14 -33.03 0.72
N LYS A 180 1.01 -32.39 0.50
CA LYS A 180 2.03 -32.21 1.55
C LYS A 180 1.50 -31.37 2.72
N LEU A 181 0.61 -30.40 2.46
CA LEU A 181 -0.02 -29.56 3.50
C LEU A 181 -1.09 -30.30 4.30
N GLU A 182 -1.81 -31.28 3.73
CA GLU A 182 -2.79 -32.08 4.48
C GLU A 182 -2.14 -32.81 5.68
N ASN A 183 -0.86 -33.16 5.55
CA ASN A 183 -0.09 -33.86 6.58
C ASN A 183 0.63 -32.91 7.56
N CYS A 184 0.55 -31.60 7.36
CA CYS A 184 1.14 -30.63 8.28
C CYS A 184 0.30 -30.52 9.55
N SER A 185 0.94 -30.46 10.72
CA SER A 185 0.25 -30.24 12.00
C SER A 185 0.00 -28.76 12.30
N ASN A 186 0.71 -27.86 11.62
CA ASN A 186 0.63 -26.42 11.87
C ASN A 186 -0.49 -25.77 11.02
N PRO A 187 -1.59 -25.30 11.64
CA PRO A 187 -2.71 -24.69 10.92
C PRO A 187 -2.30 -23.44 10.13
N THR A 188 -1.38 -22.64 10.65
CA THR A 188 -0.89 -21.43 9.99
C THR A 188 -0.18 -21.77 8.68
N THR A 189 0.66 -22.81 8.68
CA THR A 189 1.36 -23.27 7.47
C THR A 189 0.38 -23.74 6.41
N ILE A 190 -0.69 -24.44 6.81
CA ILE A 190 -1.71 -24.92 5.89
C ILE A 190 -2.47 -23.75 5.26
N LEU A 191 -2.94 -22.81 6.09
CA LEU A 191 -3.67 -21.62 5.63
C LEU A 191 -2.85 -20.76 4.68
N GLN A 192 -1.61 -20.43 5.08
CA GLN A 192 -0.70 -19.64 4.26
C GLN A 192 -0.31 -20.38 2.98
N GLY A 193 0.01 -21.66 3.07
CA GLY A 193 0.37 -22.48 1.90
C GLY A 193 -0.76 -22.57 0.88
N CYS A 194 -2.00 -22.74 1.33
CA CYS A 194 -3.17 -22.75 0.45
C CYS A 194 -3.42 -21.39 -0.21
N TYR A 195 -3.37 -20.31 0.57
CA TYR A 195 -3.54 -18.95 0.05
C TYR A 195 -2.49 -18.59 -1.01
N GLU A 196 -1.23 -18.91 -0.71
CA GLU A 196 -0.10 -18.65 -1.60
C GLU A 196 -0.14 -19.52 -2.85
N PHE A 197 -0.54 -20.78 -2.73
CA PHE A 197 -0.75 -21.65 -3.88
C PHE A 197 -1.81 -21.09 -4.83
N ASP A 198 -2.96 -20.63 -4.31
CA ASP A 198 -4.02 -20.04 -5.12
C ASP A 198 -3.54 -18.78 -5.84
N ARG A 199 -2.79 -17.92 -5.14
CA ARG A 199 -2.14 -16.74 -5.72
C ARG A 199 -1.21 -17.10 -6.88
N LEU A 200 -0.30 -18.06 -6.68
CA LEU A 200 0.65 -18.49 -7.70
C LEU A 200 -0.03 -19.18 -8.89
N ARG A 201 -1.08 -19.95 -8.62
CA ARG A 201 -1.88 -20.61 -9.65
C ARG A 201 -2.57 -19.61 -10.56
N CYS A 202 -3.21 -18.58 -10.00
CA CYS A 202 -3.79 -17.49 -10.79
C CYS A 202 -2.71 -16.72 -11.56
N ARG A 203 -1.58 -16.43 -10.91
CA ARG A 203 -0.46 -15.73 -11.55
C ARG A 203 0.11 -16.49 -12.75
N ARG A 204 0.22 -17.82 -12.66
CA ARG A 204 0.60 -18.68 -13.79
C ARG A 204 -0.37 -18.50 -14.95
N ASP A 205 -1.67 -18.56 -14.68
CA ASP A 205 -2.69 -18.47 -15.72
C ASP A 205 -2.66 -17.08 -16.40
N GLU A 206 -2.44 -16.00 -15.62
CA GLU A 206 -2.19 -14.66 -16.17
C GLU A 206 -0.98 -14.61 -17.09
N VAL A 207 0.15 -15.21 -16.67
CA VAL A 207 1.38 -15.27 -17.49
C VAL A 207 1.12 -16.04 -18.78
N PHE A 208 0.42 -17.17 -18.72
CA PHE A 208 0.07 -17.94 -19.92
C PHE A 208 -0.83 -17.14 -20.87
N GLN A 209 -1.81 -16.40 -20.35
CA GLN A 209 -2.65 -15.52 -21.15
C GLN A 209 -1.84 -14.39 -21.79
N GLN A 210 -0.95 -13.74 -21.05
CA GLN A 210 -0.08 -12.67 -21.58
C GLN A 210 0.84 -13.17 -22.69
N VAL A 211 1.47 -14.33 -22.51
CA VAL A 211 2.31 -14.98 -23.53
C VAL A 211 1.49 -15.27 -24.78
N TRP A 212 0.28 -15.83 -24.61
CA TRP A 212 -0.61 -16.13 -25.72
C TRP A 212 -1.04 -14.87 -26.47
N SER A 213 -1.57 -13.85 -25.78
CA SER A 213 -2.02 -12.60 -26.40
C SER A 213 -0.92 -11.91 -27.21
N SER A 214 0.34 -12.04 -26.79
CA SER A 214 1.49 -11.48 -27.50
C SER A 214 1.87 -12.23 -28.78
N LEU A 215 1.44 -13.49 -28.91
CA LEU A 215 1.80 -14.39 -30.01
C LEU A 215 0.65 -14.68 -30.97
N GLN A 216 -0.59 -14.39 -30.58
CA GLN A 216 -1.78 -14.61 -31.40
C GLN A 216 -1.70 -13.93 -32.77
N SER A 217 -1.15 -12.71 -32.84
CA SER A 217 -0.98 -11.98 -34.11
C SER A 217 0.12 -12.55 -35.02
N LYS A 218 0.96 -13.45 -34.51
CA LYS A 218 2.12 -14.03 -35.21
C LYS A 218 1.82 -15.41 -35.85
N GLY A 219 0.55 -15.82 -35.87
CA GLY A 219 0.13 -17.12 -36.41
C GLY A 219 0.63 -18.31 -35.57
N VAL A 220 0.89 -18.09 -34.28
CA VAL A 220 1.19 -19.15 -33.32
C VAL A 220 -0.13 -19.70 -32.81
N PHE A 221 -0.20 -21.00 -32.60
CA PHE A 221 -1.33 -21.66 -31.95
C PHE A 221 -0.93 -22.09 -30.54
N TYR A 222 -1.90 -22.25 -29.65
CA TYR A 222 -1.65 -22.59 -28.26
C TYR A 222 -2.60 -23.65 -27.72
N ARG A 223 -2.14 -24.35 -26.69
CA ARG A 223 -2.93 -25.22 -25.84
C ARG A 223 -2.43 -25.10 -24.41
N ILE A 224 -3.34 -24.75 -23.51
CA ILE A 224 -3.07 -24.77 -22.07
C ILE A 224 -3.65 -26.08 -21.52
N SER A 225 -2.85 -26.82 -20.76
CA SER A 225 -3.28 -28.01 -20.04
C SER A 225 -2.63 -28.04 -18.66
N GLY A 226 -3.40 -27.64 -17.64
CA GLY A 226 -2.92 -27.57 -16.26
C GLY A 226 -1.72 -26.63 -16.12
N SER A 227 -0.55 -27.18 -15.81
CA SER A 227 0.72 -26.48 -15.66
C SER A 227 1.52 -26.30 -16.95
N LEU A 228 1.02 -26.81 -18.09
CA LEU A 228 1.73 -26.79 -19.37
C LEU A 228 1.06 -25.83 -20.36
N LEU A 229 1.86 -24.92 -20.91
CA LEU A 229 1.52 -24.11 -22.08
C LEU A 229 2.33 -24.64 -23.28
N SER A 230 1.61 -25.17 -24.27
CA SER A 230 2.18 -25.61 -25.54
C SER A 230 1.89 -24.57 -26.61
N LEU A 231 2.93 -24.10 -27.30
CA LEU A 231 2.88 -23.12 -28.37
C LEU A 231 3.47 -23.74 -29.64
N TRP A 232 2.71 -23.80 -30.73
CA TRP A 232 3.22 -24.35 -31.99
C TRP A 232 3.08 -23.38 -33.15
N ARG A 233 4.08 -23.41 -34.03
CA ARG A 233 4.10 -22.71 -35.30
C ARG A 233 4.85 -23.55 -36.31
N ASN A 234 4.15 -24.00 -37.34
CA ASN A 234 4.67 -24.95 -38.32
C ASN A 234 5.25 -26.18 -37.59
N ASP A 235 6.52 -26.47 -37.83
CA ASP A 235 7.28 -27.60 -37.30
C ASP A 235 7.87 -27.37 -35.90
N LEU A 236 7.73 -26.15 -35.36
CA LEU A 236 8.28 -25.76 -34.06
C LEU A 236 7.22 -25.83 -32.97
N LEU A 237 7.57 -26.49 -31.87
CA LEU A 237 6.75 -26.58 -30.66
C LEU A 237 7.57 -26.12 -29.45
N LEU A 238 7.13 -25.06 -28.80
CA LEU A 238 7.65 -24.59 -27.52
C LEU A 238 6.69 -25.02 -26.40
N GLN A 239 7.23 -25.73 -25.42
CA GLN A 239 6.52 -26.15 -24.22
C GLN A 239 7.06 -25.38 -23.01
N LEU A 240 6.19 -24.64 -22.34
CA LEU A 240 6.48 -23.94 -21.09
C LEU A 240 5.72 -24.65 -19.96
N ARG A 241 6.44 -25.23 -19.01
CA ARG A 241 5.87 -25.93 -17.85
C ARG A 241 6.11 -25.10 -16.60
N PHE A 242 5.02 -24.68 -15.95
CA PHE A 242 5.02 -23.90 -14.73
C PHE A 242 4.51 -24.76 -13.58
N GLU A 243 5.42 -25.31 -12.79
CA GLU A 243 5.10 -26.16 -11.65
C GLU A 243 5.12 -25.36 -10.36
N ILE A 244 4.17 -25.68 -9.47
CA ILE A 244 4.12 -25.13 -8.12
C ILE A 244 4.35 -26.31 -7.19
N GLU A 245 5.49 -26.32 -6.50
CA GLU A 245 5.83 -27.35 -5.54
C GLU A 245 5.83 -26.77 -4.13
N ILE A 246 5.36 -27.56 -3.16
CA ILE A 246 5.40 -27.18 -1.75
C ILE A 246 6.67 -27.73 -1.15
N GLU A 247 7.59 -26.84 -0.77
CA GLU A 247 8.85 -27.16 -0.14
C GLU A 247 8.96 -26.36 1.17
N GLY A 248 8.86 -27.05 2.31
CA GLY A 248 8.83 -26.40 3.62
C GLY A 248 7.51 -25.65 3.86
N LEU A 249 7.60 -24.35 4.16
CA LEU A 249 6.46 -23.53 4.59
C LEU A 249 5.74 -22.81 3.45
N PHE A 250 6.41 -22.58 2.31
CA PHE A 250 5.89 -21.78 1.22
C PHE A 250 5.96 -22.53 -0.11
N PRO A 251 4.98 -22.34 -1.01
CA PRO A 251 5.04 -22.89 -2.35
C PRO A 251 6.14 -22.19 -3.16
N ARG A 252 6.91 -22.98 -3.91
CA ARG A 252 7.94 -22.54 -4.86
C ARG A 252 7.47 -22.77 -6.28
N THR A 253 7.96 -21.95 -7.20
CA THR A 253 7.64 -22.06 -8.63
C THR A 253 8.85 -22.55 -9.41
N HIS A 254 8.61 -23.46 -10.34
CA HIS A 254 9.61 -23.96 -11.28
C HIS A 254 9.11 -23.75 -12.70
N LEU A 255 9.89 -23.02 -13.50
CA LEU A 255 9.58 -22.75 -14.89
C LEU A 255 10.58 -23.50 -15.77
N ASN A 256 10.07 -24.46 -16.54
CA ASN A 256 10.87 -25.26 -17.47
C ASN A 256 10.41 -25.01 -18.89
N ALA A 257 11.34 -24.67 -19.78
CA ALA A 257 11.07 -24.47 -21.20
C ALA A 257 11.72 -25.58 -22.04
N ARG A 258 10.98 -26.14 -22.99
CA ARG A 258 11.47 -27.15 -23.93
C ARG A 258 11.06 -26.77 -25.34
N LEU A 259 12.02 -26.83 -26.27
CA LEU A 259 11.77 -26.55 -27.68
C LEU A 259 11.94 -27.82 -28.49
N PHE A 260 10.99 -28.07 -29.38
CA PHE A 260 10.96 -29.22 -30.28
C PHE A 260 10.89 -28.72 -31.72
N LYS A 261 11.53 -29.47 -32.62
CA LYS A 261 11.42 -29.31 -34.07
C LYS A 261 11.06 -30.67 -34.67
N ASN A 262 9.94 -30.77 -35.39
CA ASN A 262 9.43 -32.05 -35.91
C ASN A 262 9.33 -33.12 -34.82
N GLU A 263 8.80 -32.75 -33.66
CA GLU A 263 8.68 -33.63 -32.46
C GLU A 263 10.00 -34.09 -31.84
N ILE A 264 11.14 -33.70 -32.40
CA ILE A 264 12.46 -34.00 -31.84
C ILE A 264 12.82 -32.88 -30.86
N PRO A 265 13.11 -33.19 -29.59
CA PRO A 265 13.59 -32.20 -28.64
C PRO A 265 14.93 -31.65 -29.13
N LEU A 266 15.01 -30.32 -29.26
CA LEU A 266 16.27 -29.65 -29.50
C LEU A 266 17.09 -29.79 -28.21
N SER A 267 17.98 -30.76 -28.21
CA SER A 267 18.85 -31.06 -27.08
C SER A 267 19.72 -29.84 -26.82
N SER A 268 19.52 -29.15 -25.69
CA SER A 268 20.59 -28.34 -25.12
C SER A 268 20.66 -28.54 -23.60
N PRO A 269 21.84 -28.88 -23.06
CA PRO A 269 22.14 -28.72 -21.64
C PRO A 269 22.11 -27.24 -21.19
N ASP A 270 22.10 -26.29 -22.14
CA ASP A 270 22.12 -24.84 -21.88
C ASP A 270 20.75 -24.23 -21.51
N ASN A 271 19.63 -24.91 -21.76
CA ASN A 271 18.29 -24.40 -21.43
C ASN A 271 17.84 -24.70 -19.98
N MET A 272 18.62 -25.47 -19.21
CA MET A 272 18.30 -25.84 -17.81
C MET A 272 18.93 -24.90 -16.77
N ALA A 273 19.79 -23.95 -17.18
CA ALA A 273 20.55 -23.10 -16.27
C ALA A 273 19.92 -21.72 -15.98
N LEU A 274 18.80 -21.36 -16.63
CA LEU A 274 18.22 -20.02 -16.49
C LEU A 274 16.82 -20.11 -15.89
N TYR A 275 16.59 -19.31 -14.85
CA TYR A 275 15.33 -19.01 -14.16
C TYR A 275 14.94 -19.92 -12.96
N LYS A 276 15.78 -19.91 -11.91
CA LYS A 276 15.25 -19.89 -10.54
C LYS A 276 14.82 -18.45 -10.24
N VAL A 277 13.52 -18.18 -10.30
CA VAL A 277 12.97 -16.94 -9.71
C VAL A 277 12.70 -17.27 -8.25
N TYR A 278 13.47 -16.65 -7.35
CA TYR A 278 13.28 -16.72 -5.90
C TYR A 278 12.02 -15.98 -5.48
#